data_AF-A0A1F5MJU1-F1
#
_entry.id   AF-A0A1F5MJU1-F1
#
_cell.length_a   1.000
_cell.length_b   1.000
_cell.length_c   1.000
_cell.angle_alpha   90.00
_cell.angle_beta   90.00
_cell.angle_gamma   90.00
#
_symmetry.space_group_name_H-M   'P 1'
#
loop_
_entity.id
_entity.type
_entity.pdbx_description
1 polymer ?
#
loop_
_entity_poly.entity_id
_entity_poly.type
_entity_poly.pdbx_seq_one_letter_code
_entity_poly.pdbx_strand_id
1 'polypeptide(L)' 'MRMNMRRFTRLTNAFSKKIQNLEHAVALHFMYYNFCRPHKTLNLKKSLGITPAMASGVTKKRWTIGDIIYLINSN' A
#
# COMPACT_ATOMS: atom_id res chain seq x y z
N MET A 1 1.20 9.54 -11.23
CA MET A 1 1.24 8.06 -11.18
C MET A 1 2.68 7.58 -11.33
N ARG A 2 3.28 6.95 -10.32
CA ARG A 2 4.64 6.39 -10.42
C ARG A 2 4.58 4.95 -10.98
N MET A 3 5.74 4.32 -11.18
CA MET A 3 5.86 2.95 -11.73
C MET A 3 4.96 1.91 -11.05
N ASN A 4 4.74 2.06 -9.75
CA ASN A 4 3.87 1.22 -8.94
C ASN A 4 2.37 1.32 -9.27
N MET A 5 1.95 2.27 -10.11
CA MET A 5 0.55 2.43 -10.54
C MET A 5 0.37 2.30 -12.07
N ARG A 6 1.27 1.60 -12.76
CA ARG A 6 1.25 1.44 -14.23
C ARG A 6 0.02 0.71 -14.79
N ARG A 7 -0.73 -0.01 -13.94
CA ARG A 7 -1.98 -0.68 -14.34
C ARG A 7 -3.10 0.27 -14.77
N PHE A 8 -3.01 1.55 -14.41
CA PHE A 8 -3.94 2.61 -14.85
C PHE A 8 -3.59 3.21 -16.20
N THR A 9 -2.45 2.84 -16.79
CA THR A 9 -2.01 3.35 -18.10
C THR A 9 -2.18 2.29 -19.18
N ARG A 10 -2.72 2.68 -20.34
CA ARG A 10 -2.89 1.80 -21.51
C ARG A 10 -1.55 1.63 -22.25
N LEU A 11 -1.46 0.59 -23.09
CA LEU A 11 -0.27 0.29 -23.92
C LEU A 11 1.00 0.04 -23.08
N THR A 12 0.85 -0.63 -21.95
CA THR A 12 1.97 -1.06 -21.10
C THR A 12 1.84 -2.54 -20.77
N ASN A 13 2.97 -3.20 -20.49
CA ASN A 13 2.99 -4.62 -20.10
C ASN A 13 2.27 -4.89 -18.76
N ALA A 14 2.00 -3.84 -17.97
CA ALA A 14 1.23 -3.95 -16.73
C ALA A 14 -0.29 -3.92 -16.96
N PHE A 15 -0.77 -3.51 -18.13
CA PHE A 15 -2.20 -3.41 -18.40
C PHE A 15 -2.87 -4.79 -18.38
N SER A 16 -4.06 -4.87 -17.81
CA SER A 16 -4.88 -6.07 -17.82
C SER A 16 -6.29 -5.75 -18.31
N LYS A 17 -6.85 -6.63 -19.14
CA LYS A 17 -8.24 -6.50 -19.63
C LYS A 17 -9.27 -6.87 -18.57
N LYS A 18 -8.91 -7.72 -17.61
CA LYS A 18 -9.80 -8.14 -16.50
C LYS A 18 -9.81 -7.07 -15.42
N ILE A 19 -10.98 -6.57 -15.06
CA ILE A 19 -11.14 -5.51 -14.06
C ILE A 19 -10.70 -5.96 -12.65
N GLN A 20 -10.89 -7.23 -12.31
CA GLN A 20 -10.50 -7.82 -11.03
C GLN A 20 -9.00 -7.64 -10.76
N ASN A 21 -8.17 -7.74 -11.80
CA ASN A 21 -6.72 -7.55 -11.66
C ASN A 21 -6.34 -6.10 -11.34
N LEU A 22 -7.15 -5.13 -11.77
CA LEU A 22 -6.98 -3.74 -11.38
C LEU A 22 -7.37 -3.56 -9.92
N GLU A 23 -8.53 -4.09 -9.52
CA GLU A 23 -9.03 -4.04 -8.13
C GLU A 23 -8.01 -4.61 -7.14
N HIS A 24 -7.49 -5.82 -7.40
CA HIS A 24 -6.48 -6.45 -6.56
C HIS A 24 -5.20 -5.61 -6.45
N ALA A 25 -4.73 -5.04 -7.56
CA ALA A 25 -3.52 -4.22 -7.54
C ALA A 25 -3.72 -2.89 -6.79
N VAL A 26 -4.90 -2.29 -6.91
CA VAL A 26 -5.30 -1.09 -6.17
C VAL A 26 -5.35 -1.40 -4.67
N ALA A 27 -6.02 -2.48 -4.28
CA ALA A 27 -6.10 -2.91 -2.89
C ALA A 27 -4.70 -3.12 -2.29
N LEU A 28 -3.83 -3.87 -2.96
CA LEU A 28 -2.44 -4.10 -2.51
C LEU A 28 -1.64 -2.80 -2.41
N HIS A 29 -1.79 -1.90 -3.39
CA HIS A 29 -1.08 -0.63 -3.40
C HIS A 29 -1.46 0.24 -2.20
N PHE A 30 -2.76 0.42 -1.95
CA PHE A 30 -3.24 1.23 -0.84
C PHE A 30 -2.93 0.62 0.51
N MET A 31 -3.00 -0.71 0.66
CA MET A 31 -2.60 -1.38 1.90
C MET A 31 -1.13 -1.14 2.20
N TYR A 32 -0.24 -1.44 1.24
CA TYR A 32 1.19 -1.27 1.44
C TYR A 32 1.58 0.20 1.67
N TYR A 33 1.02 1.12 0.89
CA TYR A 33 1.36 2.53 0.98
C TYR A 33 0.97 3.17 2.31
N ASN A 34 -0.22 2.83 2.83
CA ASN A 34 -0.75 3.45 4.05
C ASN A 34 -0.26 2.77 5.33
N PHE A 35 -0.08 1.45 5.34
CA PHE A 35 0.17 0.69 6.57
C PHE A 35 1.61 0.22 6.74
N CYS A 36 2.35 -0.03 5.64
CA CYS A 36 3.70 -0.60 5.70
C CYS A 36 4.80 0.43 5.41
N ARG A 37 4.59 1.29 4.41
CA ARG A 37 5.64 2.20 3.92
C ARG A 37 5.78 3.45 4.81
N PRO A 38 6.95 3.69 5.41
CA PRO A 38 7.20 4.92 6.15
C PRO A 38 7.26 6.12 5.19
N HIS A 39 6.65 7.24 5.57
CA HIS A 39 6.58 8.42 4.74
C HIS A 39 7.55 9.49 5.23
N LYS A 40 8.54 9.85 4.39
CA LYS A 40 9.61 10.80 4.75
C LYS A 40 9.08 12.13 5.29
N THR A 41 8.06 12.71 4.66
CA THR A 41 7.46 14.00 5.06
C THR A 41 6.72 13.94 6.41
N LEU A 42 6.14 12.79 6.75
CA LEU A 42 5.44 12.60 8.02
C LEU A 42 6.42 12.23 9.16
N ASN A 43 7.68 11.97 8.80
CA ASN A 43 8.70 11.50 9.71
C ASN A 43 9.36 12.68 10.43
N LEU A 44 8.60 13.37 11.28
CA LEU A 44 9.07 14.53 12.06
C LEU A 44 10.16 14.15 13.08
N LYS A 45 10.18 12.90 13.54
CA LYS A 45 11.24 12.32 14.38
C LYS A 45 11.98 11.24 13.59
N LYS A 46 13.27 11.46 13.31
CA LYS A 46 14.14 10.61 12.45
C LYS A 46 14.19 9.12 12.82
N SER A 47 13.79 8.71 14.04
CA SER A 47 14.04 7.37 14.59
C SER A 47 12.93 6.34 14.37
N LEU A 48 11.66 6.73 14.17
CA LEU A 48 10.56 5.79 13.92
C LEU A 48 9.79 6.22 12.69
N GLY A 49 9.99 5.51 11.57
CA GLY A 49 9.24 5.72 10.33
C GLY A 49 7.72 5.70 10.53
N ILE A 50 7.08 6.86 10.51
CA ILE A 50 5.62 7.01 10.60
C ILE A 50 4.97 6.68 9.26
N THR A 51 3.91 5.87 9.27
CA THR A 51 3.10 5.60 8.08
C THR A 51 1.88 6.51 8.02
N PRO A 52 1.28 6.72 6.84
CA PRO A 52 0.06 7.52 6.71
C PRO A 52 -1.07 7.06 7.65
N ALA A 53 -1.29 5.74 7.79
CA ALA A 53 -2.31 5.20 8.69
C ALA A 53 -2.01 5.44 10.17
N MET A 54 -0.74 5.61 10.54
CA MET A 54 -0.36 6.01 11.90
C MET A 54 -0.61 7.51 12.11
N ALA A 55 -0.26 8.35 11.13
CA ALA A 55 -0.47 9.79 11.21
C ALA A 55 -1.97 10.15 11.29
N SER A 56 -2.84 9.36 10.66
CA SER A 56 -4.30 9.53 10.75
C SER A 56 -4.94 8.87 11.98
N GLY A 57 -4.16 8.21 12.84
CA GLY A 57 -4.68 7.55 14.04
C GLY A 57 -5.42 6.23 13.81
N VAL A 58 -5.40 5.68 12.59
CA VAL A 58 -6.07 4.41 12.24
C VAL A 58 -5.36 3.21 12.87
N THR A 59 -4.03 3.26 13.00
CA THR A 59 -3.24 2.21 13.65
C THR A 59 -2.14 2.82 14.51
N LYS A 60 -1.85 2.20 15.65
CA LYS A 60 -0.71 2.57 16.51
C LYS A 60 0.58 1.85 16.11
N LYS A 61 0.47 0.71 15.40
CA LYS A 61 1.60 -0.08 14.92
C LYS A 61 1.82 0.09 13.42
N ARG A 62 3.07 0.03 12.99
CA ARG A 62 3.43 -0.14 11.58
C ARG A 62 3.20 -1.59 11.18
N TRP A 63 2.56 -1.82 10.05
CA TRP A 63 2.29 -3.16 9.55
C TRP A 63 3.47 -3.68 8.73
N THR A 64 3.62 -5.00 8.73
CA THR A 64 4.53 -5.74 7.86
C THR A 64 3.76 -6.37 6.70
N ILE A 65 4.48 -6.85 5.69
CA ILE A 65 3.88 -7.61 4.59
C ILE A 65 3.24 -8.91 5.13
N GLY A 66 3.81 -9.51 6.17
CA GLY A 66 3.24 -10.68 6.84
C GLY A 66 1.86 -10.42 7.43
N ASP A 67 1.66 -9.25 8.07
CA ASP A 67 0.34 -8.84 8.58
C ASP A 67 -0.70 -8.77 7.44
N ILE A 68 -0.32 -8.30 6.25
CA ILE A 68 -1.22 -8.22 5.09
C ILE A 68 -1.58 -9.63 4.57
N ILE A 69 -0.61 -10.53 4.48
CA ILE A 69 -0.85 -11.91 4.02
C ILE A 69 -1.77 -12.64 4.99
N TYR A 70 -1.57 -12.43 6.30
CA TYR A 70 -2.40 -13.05 7.33
C TYR A 70 -3.88 -12.72 7.19
N LEU A 71 -4.24 -11.53 6.70
CA LEU A 71 -5.64 -11.16 6.44
C LEU A 71 -6.34 -12.09 5.45
N ILE A 72 -5.61 -12.66 4.49
CA ILE A 72 -6.19 -13.59 3.49
C ILE A 72 -6.66 -14.88 4.16
N ASN A 73 -5.94 -15.33 5.20
CA ASN A 73 -6.24 -16.56 5.94
C ASN A 73 -7.24 -16.35 7.09
N SER A 74 -7.65 -15.10 7.35
CA SER A 74 -8.52 -14.75 8.47
C SER A 74 -10.01 -14.68 8.09
N ASN A 75 -10.36 -15.18 6.89
CA ASN A 75 -11.74 -15.35 6.39
C ASN A 75 -12.11 -16.83 6.38
#